data_AF-A0A382AH32-F1
#
_entry.id   AF-A0A382AH32-F1
#
_cell.length_a   1.000
_cell.length_b   1.000
_cell.length_c   1.000
_cell.angle_alpha   90.00
_cell.angle_beta   90.00
_cell.angle_gamma   90.00
#
_symmetry.space_group_name_H-M   'P 1'
#
loop_
_entity.id
_entity.type
_entity.pdbx_description
1 polymer ?
#
loop_
_entity_poly.entity_id
_entity_poly.type
_entity_poly.pdbx_seq_one_letter_code
_entity_poly.pdbx_strand_id
1 'polypeptide(L)'
;KQTIIFDESRHIQSDLISLIYVQLFGVLGYVSSSETLGIIFLGSIILLLQLAMMRVENPKPWRHLFNIYEGRLSRFRVPHAHYTHPETMKEVFVDKLRIANGFSREEFEMLPPSKLEEMLKDPVLIRFIIDNEKNMTLNVVEKAIRGWKK
;
A
#
# COMPACT_ATOMS: atom_id res chain seq x y z
N LYS A 1 39.68 38.32 -51.81
CA LYS A 1 38.44 37.62 -51.42
C LYS A 1 38.22 37.88 -49.94
N GLN A 2 37.18 38.61 -49.55
CA GLN A 2 36.82 38.79 -48.14
C GLN A 2 35.88 37.65 -47.74
N THR A 3 36.23 36.93 -46.67
CA THR A 3 35.40 35.87 -46.09
C THR A 3 34.41 36.53 -45.15
N ILE A 4 33.14 36.55 -45.53
CA ILE A 4 32.04 37.03 -44.69
C ILE A 4 31.59 35.84 -43.84
N ILE A 5 31.80 35.90 -42.53
CA ILE A 5 31.38 34.87 -41.59
C ILE A 5 30.08 35.35 -40.94
N PHE A 6 28.99 34.62 -41.19
CA PHE A 6 27.71 34.87 -40.51
C PHE A 6 27.69 34.12 -39.18
N ASP A 7 27.51 34.85 -38.08
CA ASP A 7 27.32 34.28 -36.75
C ASP A 7 25.87 33.79 -36.60
N GLU A 8 25.59 32.58 -37.09
CA GLU A 8 24.26 31.96 -36.99
C GLU A 8 23.87 31.53 -35.57
N SER A 9 24.78 31.60 -34.58
CA SER A 9 24.47 31.25 -33.18
C SER A 9 23.39 32.14 -32.55
N ARG A 10 23.14 33.31 -33.16
CA ARG A 10 22.17 34.32 -32.70
C ARG A 10 20.79 34.14 -33.33
N HIS A 11 20.65 33.27 -34.32
CA HIS A 11 19.38 33.00 -34.97
C HIS A 11 18.79 31.71 -34.41
N ILE A 12 17.57 31.79 -33.90
CA ILE A 12 16.77 30.61 -33.59
C ILE A 12 16.64 29.80 -34.87
N GLN A 13 17.25 28.62 -34.90
CA GLN A 13 17.05 27.67 -35.99
C GLN A 13 15.56 27.42 -36.12
N SER A 14 15.03 27.60 -37.33
CA SER A 14 13.62 27.40 -37.69
C SER A 14 13.26 25.91 -37.73
N ASP A 15 13.76 25.13 -36.78
CA ASP A 15 13.34 23.78 -36.54
C ASP A 15 12.01 23.79 -35.77
N LEU A 16 11.12 22.87 -36.10
CA LEU A 16 9.78 22.78 -35.53
C LEU A 16 9.83 22.67 -34.00
N ILE A 17 10.79 21.90 -33.48
CA ILE A 17 10.99 21.68 -32.04
C ILE A 17 11.43 22.97 -31.35
N SER A 18 12.36 23.70 -31.96
CA SER A 18 12.87 24.98 -31.45
C SER A 18 11.77 26.03 -31.40
N LEU A 19 10.93 26.10 -32.43
CA LEU A 19 9.79 27.01 -32.48
C LEU A 19 8.76 26.68 -31.38
N ILE A 20 8.42 25.40 -31.20
CA ILE A 20 7.53 24.95 -30.13
C ILE A 20 8.09 25.33 -28.76
N TYR A 21 9.39 25.07 -28.54
CA TYR A 21 10.08 25.39 -27.28
C TYR A 21 9.99 26.89 -26.96
N VAL A 22 10.42 27.76 -27.89
CA VAL A 22 10.41 29.22 -27.69
C VAL A 22 8.99 29.72 -27.43
N GLN A 23 8.00 29.20 -28.17
CA GLN A 23 6.60 29.58 -27.98
C GLN A 23 6.08 29.16 -26.60
N LEU A 24 6.41 27.95 -26.14
CA LEU A 24 6.02 27.45 -24.81
C LEU A 24 6.60 28.32 -23.69
N PHE A 25 7.88 28.67 -23.77
CA PHE A 25 8.52 29.56 -22.81
C PHE A 25 7.96 30.98 -22.86
N GLY A 26 7.61 31.48 -24.05
CA GLY A 26 6.93 32.77 -24.19
C GLY A 26 5.56 32.79 -23.50
N VAL A 27 4.75 31.74 -23.69
CA VAL A 27 3.46 31.60 -23.01
C VAL A 27 3.63 31.47 -21.50
N LEU A 28 4.60 30.66 -21.03
CA LEU A 28 4.90 30.51 -19.61
C LEU A 28 5.33 31.84 -18.97
N GLY A 29 6.21 32.59 -19.64
CA GLY A 29 6.62 33.92 -19.20
C GLY A 29 5.46 34.91 -19.13
N TYR A 30 4.57 34.90 -20.14
CA TYR A 30 3.37 35.74 -20.16
C TYR A 30 2.41 35.41 -19.01
N VAL A 31 2.12 34.12 -18.79
CA VAL A 31 1.27 33.67 -17.67
C VAL A 31 1.89 34.03 -16.33
N SER A 32 3.21 33.88 -16.19
CA SER A 32 3.93 34.23 -14.96
C SER A 32 4.04 35.74 -14.71
N SER A 33 3.85 36.57 -15.74
CA SER A 33 3.92 38.03 -15.62
C SER A 33 2.66 38.63 -15.01
N SER A 34 1.54 37.90 -14.95
CA SER A 34 0.28 38.35 -14.39
C SER A 34 -0.12 37.45 -13.23
N GLU A 35 -0.38 38.05 -12.07
CA GLU A 35 -0.83 37.33 -10.88
C GLU A 35 -2.13 36.55 -11.15
N THR A 36 -3.10 37.18 -11.82
CA THR A 36 -4.38 36.54 -12.15
C THR A 36 -4.22 35.32 -13.07
N LEU A 37 -3.40 35.45 -14.13
CA LEU A 37 -3.14 34.33 -15.04
C LEU A 37 -2.35 33.22 -14.35
N GLY A 38 -1.38 33.57 -13.50
CA GLY A 38 -0.63 32.61 -12.69
C GLY A 38 -1.53 31.80 -11.77
N ILE A 39 -2.48 32.45 -11.09
CA ILE A 39 -3.46 31.77 -10.23
C ILE A 39 -4.36 30.83 -11.04
N ILE A 40 -4.88 31.28 -12.19
CA ILE A 40 -5.72 30.43 -13.07
C ILE A 40 -4.93 29.22 -13.57
N PHE A 41 -3.68 29.43 -14.00
CA PHE A 41 -2.81 28.38 -14.47
C PHE A 41 -2.50 27.35 -13.37
N LEU A 42 -2.13 27.81 -12.18
CA LEU A 42 -1.92 26.93 -11.02
C LEU A 42 -3.20 26.16 -10.67
N GLY A 43 -4.34 26.83 -10.64
CA GLY A 43 -5.65 26.21 -10.42
C GLY A 43 -5.95 25.11 -11.44
N SER A 44 -5.62 25.34 -12.72
CA SER A 44 -5.80 24.33 -13.77
C SER A 44 -4.93 23.09 -13.56
N ILE A 45 -3.67 23.26 -13.11
CA ILE A 45 -2.76 22.15 -12.80
C ILE A 45 -3.31 21.33 -11.63
N ILE A 46 -3.75 22.00 -10.56
CA ILE A 46 -4.33 21.34 -9.39
C ILE A 46 -5.59 20.56 -9.78
N LEU A 47 -6.46 21.13 -10.60
CA LEU A 47 -7.68 20.48 -11.07
C LEU A 47 -7.38 19.25 -11.94
N LEU A 48 -6.42 19.35 -12.86
CA LEU A 48 -5.96 18.20 -13.66
C LEU A 48 -5.36 17.10 -12.78
N LEU A 49 -4.60 17.47 -11.75
CA LEU A 49 -4.05 16.52 -10.78
C LEU A 49 -5.15 15.80 -10.01
N GLN A 50 -6.19 16.51 -9.55
CA GLN A 50 -7.35 15.90 -8.89
C GLN A 50 -8.06 14.91 -9.82
N LEU A 51 -8.26 15.26 -11.09
CA LEU A 51 -8.85 14.38 -12.09
C LEU A 51 -7.99 13.12 -12.30
N ALA A 52 -6.66 13.28 -12.39
CA ALA A 52 -5.73 12.17 -12.50
C ALA A 52 -5.80 11.25 -11.27
N MET A 53 -5.84 11.82 -10.06
CA MET A 53 -5.98 11.08 -8.81
C MET A 53 -7.30 10.28 -8.75
N MET A 54 -8.40 10.79 -9.32
CA MET A 54 -9.65 10.02 -9.43
C MET A 54 -9.55 8.84 -10.41
N ARG A 55 -8.67 8.91 -11.42
CA ARG A 55 -8.52 7.86 -12.42
C ARG A 55 -7.55 6.76 -11.99
N VAL A 56 -6.57 7.10 -11.15
CA VAL A 56 -5.47 6.21 -10.75
C VAL A 56 -5.88 5.34 -9.56
N GLU A 57 -5.78 4.03 -9.70
CA GLU A 57 -5.96 3.09 -8.60
C GLU A 57 -4.81 3.17 -7.59
N ASN A 58 -5.11 2.95 -6.31
CA ASN A 58 -4.09 2.87 -5.27
C ASN A 58 -3.10 1.73 -5.59
N PRO A 59 -1.78 2.00 -5.68
CA PRO A 59 -0.82 0.93 -5.93
C PRO A 59 -0.88 -0.09 -4.79
N LYS A 60 -0.78 -1.38 -5.13
CA LYS A 60 -0.87 -2.51 -4.19
C LYS A 60 -0.06 -2.31 -2.89
N PRO A 61 1.21 -1.85 -2.92
CA PRO A 61 1.97 -1.62 -1.69
C PRO A 61 1.48 -0.44 -0.86
N TRP A 62 0.68 0.49 -1.37
CA TRP A 62 0.21 1.67 -0.62
C TRP A 62 -1.24 1.56 -0.17
N ARG A 63 -2.02 0.65 -0.78
CA ARG A 63 -3.46 0.48 -0.54
C ARG A 63 -3.85 0.32 0.94
N HIS A 64 -2.91 -0.11 1.78
CA HIS A 64 -3.09 -0.30 3.22
C HIS A 64 -2.59 0.86 4.09
N LEU A 65 -1.73 1.73 3.56
CA LEU A 65 -1.21 2.89 4.29
C LEU A 65 -2.06 4.12 4.00
N PHE A 66 -2.41 4.31 2.73
CA PHE A 66 -3.00 5.54 2.25
C PHE A 66 -4.03 5.25 1.16
N ASN A 67 -5.14 5.99 1.20
CA ASN A 67 -6.16 5.95 0.17
C ASN A 67 -6.16 7.29 -0.60
N ILE A 68 -5.66 7.25 -1.84
CA ILE A 68 -5.55 8.42 -2.73
C ILE A 68 -6.91 9.06 -3.00
N TYR A 69 -8.00 8.28 -3.05
CA TYR A 69 -9.35 8.78 -3.29
C TYR A 69 -9.94 9.52 -2.09
N GLU A 70 -9.71 9.01 -0.89
CA GLU A 70 -10.22 9.62 0.35
C GLU A 70 -9.28 10.72 0.88
N GLY A 71 -8.04 10.82 0.36
CA GLY A 71 -7.01 11.73 0.85
C GLY A 71 -6.61 11.48 2.30
N ARG A 72 -6.86 10.25 2.80
CA ARG A 72 -6.69 9.87 4.21
C ARG A 72 -5.98 8.52 4.32
N LEU A 73 -5.46 8.24 5.50
CA LEU A 73 -4.92 6.92 5.83
C LEU A 73 -6.01 5.87 5.61
N SER A 74 -5.62 4.74 5.02
CA SER A 74 -6.54 3.63 4.76
C SER A 74 -7.15 3.12 6.06
N ARG A 75 -8.47 2.91 6.08
CA ARG A 75 -9.17 2.22 7.17
C ARG A 75 -8.75 0.76 7.32
N PHE A 76 -8.22 0.16 6.25
CA PHE A 76 -7.59 -1.15 6.30
C PHE A 76 -6.21 -1.00 6.90
N ARG A 77 -6.14 -0.98 8.22
CA ARG A 77 -4.89 -1.16 8.96
C ARG A 77 -4.47 -2.61 8.74
N VAL A 78 -3.64 -2.87 7.73
CA VAL A 78 -3.00 -4.18 7.64
C VAL A 78 -2.14 -4.29 8.90
N PRO A 79 -2.34 -5.33 9.71
CA PRO A 79 -1.63 -5.47 10.96
C PRO A 79 -0.14 -5.52 10.61
N HIS A 80 0.67 -4.65 11.22
CA HIS A 80 2.10 -4.55 10.94
C HIS A 80 2.78 -5.92 11.17
N ALA A 81 4.03 -6.09 10.73
CA ALA A 81 4.87 -7.28 10.95
C ALA A 81 4.94 -7.82 12.41
N HIS A 82 4.33 -7.14 13.38
CA HIS A 82 4.12 -7.61 14.74
C HIS A 82 3.04 -8.72 14.86
N TYR A 83 2.11 -8.83 13.90
CA TYR A 83 1.10 -9.90 13.87
C TYR A 83 1.58 -11.16 13.12
N THR A 84 2.76 -11.10 12.50
CA THR A 84 3.43 -12.29 11.95
C THR A 84 4.29 -13.00 12.99
N HIS A 85 4.29 -12.54 14.25
CA HIS A 85 4.95 -13.28 15.32
C HIS A 85 4.18 -14.57 15.63
N PRO A 86 4.88 -15.70 15.83
CA PRO A 86 4.25 -16.97 16.21
C PRO A 86 3.33 -16.85 17.43
N GLU A 87 3.72 -16.05 18.43
CA GLU A 87 2.97 -15.87 19.68
C GLU A 87 1.61 -15.19 19.43
N THR A 88 1.56 -14.13 18.62
CA THR A 88 0.30 -13.44 18.32
C THR A 88 -0.63 -14.29 17.46
N MET A 89 -0.09 -15.08 16.53
CA MET A 89 -0.88 -16.07 15.78
C MET A 89 -1.46 -17.16 16.70
N LYS A 90 -0.68 -17.62 17.67
CA LYS A 90 -1.12 -18.61 18.67
C LYS A 90 -2.27 -18.06 19.51
N GLU A 91 -2.13 -16.86 20.07
CA GLU A 91 -3.17 -16.21 20.88
C GLU A 91 -4.48 -16.06 20.11
N VAL A 92 -4.42 -15.53 18.88
CA VAL A 92 -5.61 -15.33 18.04
C VAL A 92 -6.26 -16.66 17.66
N PHE A 93 -5.47 -17.69 17.39
CA PHE A 93 -6.01 -19.00 17.04
C PHE A 93 -6.64 -19.72 18.23
N VAL A 94 -6.06 -19.61 19.43
CA VAL A 94 -6.65 -20.13 20.67
C VAL A 94 -7.99 -19.46 20.96
N ASP A 95 -8.08 -18.14 20.80
CA ASP A 95 -9.35 -17.41 20.92
C ASP A 95 -10.38 -17.85 19.87
N LYS A 96 -9.94 -18.11 18.63
CA LYS A 96 -10.80 -18.66 17.56
C LYS A 96 -11.35 -20.04 17.96
N LEU A 97 -10.53 -20.93 18.54
CA LEU A 97 -10.96 -22.24 19.02
C LEU A 97 -12.01 -22.12 20.13
N ARG A 98 -11.79 -21.23 21.09
CA ARG A 98 -12.75 -20.93 22.16
C ARG A 98 -14.10 -20.50 21.59
N ILE A 99 -14.09 -19.49 20.72
CA ILE A 99 -15.31 -18.90 20.13
C ILE A 99 -16.04 -19.91 19.25
N ALA A 100 -15.32 -20.66 18.40
CA ALA A 100 -15.92 -21.63 17.49
C ALA A 100 -16.64 -22.77 18.23
N ASN A 101 -16.17 -23.13 19.42
CA ASN A 101 -16.75 -24.16 20.26
C ASN A 101 -17.71 -23.62 21.33
N GLY A 102 -17.87 -22.29 21.41
CA GLY A 102 -18.84 -21.64 22.29
C GLY A 102 -18.46 -21.66 23.77
N PHE A 103 -17.17 -21.81 24.09
CA PHE A 103 -16.69 -21.83 25.48
C PHE A 103 -16.56 -20.41 26.04
N SER A 104 -16.84 -20.24 27.34
CA SER A 104 -16.40 -19.08 28.09
C SER A 104 -14.87 -19.09 28.26
N ARG A 105 -14.28 -17.97 28.69
CA ARG A 105 -12.82 -17.91 28.91
C ARG A 105 -12.40 -18.81 30.07
N GLU A 106 -13.17 -18.82 31.14
CA GLU A 106 -12.91 -19.64 32.32
C GLU A 106 -13.06 -21.13 32.00
N GLU A 107 -14.11 -21.50 31.25
CA GLU A 107 -14.33 -22.89 30.83
C GLU A 107 -13.19 -23.41 29.94
N PHE A 108 -12.68 -22.56 29.05
CA PHE A 108 -11.61 -22.93 28.13
C PHE A 108 -10.28 -23.14 28.83
N GLU A 109 -9.96 -22.31 29.83
CA GLU A 109 -8.73 -22.45 30.63
C GLU A 109 -8.74 -23.72 31.51
N MET A 110 -9.92 -24.24 31.84
CA MET A 110 -10.08 -25.50 32.59
C MET A 110 -10.09 -26.75 31.70
N LEU A 111 -9.98 -26.61 30.37
CA LEU A 111 -10.01 -27.75 29.46
C LEU A 111 -8.74 -28.62 29.61
N PRO A 112 -8.89 -29.95 29.68
CA PRO A 112 -7.73 -30.85 29.66
C PRO A 112 -7.05 -30.80 28.27
N PRO A 113 -5.72 -30.95 28.21
CA PRO A 113 -4.97 -30.95 26.94
C PRO A 113 -5.47 -31.99 25.93
N SER A 114 -5.93 -33.15 26.40
CA SER A 114 -6.50 -34.20 25.57
C SER A 114 -7.72 -33.74 24.75
N LYS A 115 -8.57 -32.90 25.34
CA LYS A 115 -9.74 -32.36 24.66
C LYS A 115 -9.36 -31.29 23.63
N LEU A 116 -8.29 -30.54 23.88
CA LEU A 116 -7.73 -29.60 22.91
C LEU A 116 -7.15 -30.32 21.68
N GLU A 117 -6.46 -31.45 21.87
CA GLU A 117 -5.96 -32.28 20.77
C GLU A 117 -7.09 -32.80 19.89
N GLU A 118 -8.19 -33.28 20.49
CA GLU A 118 -9.40 -33.70 19.76
C GLU A 118 -10.06 -32.57 18.97
N MET A 119 -10.03 -31.34 19.49
CA MET A 119 -10.59 -30.16 18.81
C MET A 119 -9.72 -29.69 17.64
N LEU A 120 -8.41 -29.85 17.75
CA LEU A 120 -7.46 -29.43 16.72
C LEU A 120 -7.41 -30.38 15.54
N LYS A 121 -7.44 -31.71 15.79
CA LYS A 121 -7.38 -32.81 14.81
C LYS A 121 -6.15 -32.83 13.88
N ASP A 122 -5.35 -31.75 13.83
CA ASP A 122 -4.16 -31.59 12.99
C ASP A 122 -2.88 -31.67 13.83
N PRO A 123 -1.95 -32.60 13.52
CA PRO A 123 -0.69 -32.76 14.24
C PRO A 123 0.20 -31.51 14.20
N VAL A 124 0.11 -30.68 13.15
CA VAL A 124 0.89 -29.43 13.02
C VAL A 124 0.40 -28.40 14.03
N LEU A 125 -0.91 -28.25 14.17
CA LEU A 125 -1.52 -27.31 15.12
C LEU A 125 -1.31 -27.75 16.57
N ILE A 126 -1.33 -29.05 16.83
CA ILE A 126 -1.03 -29.62 18.16
C ILE A 126 0.39 -29.24 18.59
N ARG A 127 1.40 -29.50 17.74
CA ARG A 127 2.81 -29.13 18.02
C ARG A 127 2.99 -27.62 18.20
N PHE A 128 2.27 -26.83 17.41
CA PHE A 128 2.36 -25.38 17.49
C PHE A 128 1.78 -24.82 18.79
N ILE A 129 0.63 -25.32 19.24
CA ILE A 129 -0.09 -24.78 20.41
C ILE A 129 0.38 -25.41 21.71
N ILE A 130 0.45 -26.74 21.76
CA ILE A 130 0.73 -27.53 22.96
C ILE A 130 2.24 -27.60 23.20
N ASP A 131 3.02 -28.04 22.21
CA ASP A 131 4.48 -28.20 22.36
C ASP A 131 5.25 -26.87 22.26
N ASN A 132 4.56 -25.78 21.94
CA ASN A 132 5.11 -24.41 21.87
C ASN A 132 6.35 -24.29 20.96
N GLU A 133 6.35 -25.00 19.83
CA GLU A 133 7.50 -25.05 18.92
C GLU A 133 7.66 -23.72 18.15
N LYS A 134 8.62 -22.89 18.56
CA LYS A 134 8.85 -21.55 17.97
C LYS A 134 9.55 -21.56 16.60
N ASN A 135 10.16 -22.68 16.22
CA ASN A 135 10.98 -22.82 15.00
C ASN A 135 10.19 -23.34 13.79
N MET A 136 8.85 -23.36 13.86
CA MET A 136 8.03 -23.84 12.75
C MET A 136 7.89 -22.76 11.66
N THR A 137 7.91 -23.17 10.38
CA THR A 137 7.77 -22.22 9.26
C THR A 137 6.37 -21.59 9.29
N LEU A 138 6.30 -20.26 9.43
CA LEU A 138 5.04 -19.50 9.52
C LEU A 138 4.03 -19.85 8.42
N ASN A 139 4.50 -20.05 7.18
CA ASN A 139 3.64 -20.40 6.04
C ASN A 139 2.92 -21.75 6.23
N VAL A 140 3.55 -22.71 6.91
CA VAL A 140 2.96 -24.02 7.18
C VAL A 140 1.86 -23.90 8.23
N VAL A 141 2.14 -23.14 9.30
CA VAL A 141 1.17 -22.85 10.37
C VAL A 141 -0.03 -22.06 9.82
N GLU A 142 0.21 -21.03 9.01
CA GLU A 142 -0.86 -20.24 8.39
C GLU A 142 -1.76 -21.13 7.51
N LYS A 143 -1.16 -22.03 6.71
CA LYS A 143 -1.91 -22.96 5.87
C LYS A 143 -2.76 -23.92 6.70
N ALA A 144 -2.23 -24.44 7.82
CA ALA A 144 -2.96 -25.30 8.74
C ALA A 144 -4.12 -24.55 9.41
N ILE A 145 -3.89 -23.33 9.93
CA ILE A 145 -4.93 -22.48 10.54
C ILE A 145 -6.06 -22.13 9.56
N ARG A 146 -5.70 -21.85 8.29
CA ARG A 146 -6.68 -21.59 7.21
C ARG A 146 -7.45 -22.85 6.81
N GLY A 147 -6.82 -24.02 6.88
CA GLY A 147 -7.43 -25.31 6.58
C GLY A 147 -8.34 -25.84 7.70
N TRP A 148 -8.14 -25.37 8.94
CA TRP A 148 -8.93 -25.80 10.09
C TRP A 148 -10.41 -25.40 9.96
N LYS A 149 -11.28 -26.41 10.02
CA LYS A 149 -12.74 -26.32 10.05
C LYS A 149 -13.25 -27.12 11.25
N LYS A 150 -14.33 -26.65 11.87
CA LYS A 150 -14.99 -27.28 13.02
C LYS A 150 -15.50 -28.69 12.67
#